data_AF-A0A3N5EC43-F1
#
_entry.id   AF-A0A3N5EC43-F1
#
_cell.length_a   1.000
_cell.length_b   1.000
_cell.length_c   1.000
_cell.angle_alpha   90.00
_cell.angle_beta   90.00
_cell.angle_gamma   90.00
#
_symmetry.space_group_name_H-M   'P 1'
#
loop_
_entity.id
_entity.type
_entity.pdbx_description
1 polymer ?
#
loop_
_entity_poly.entity_id
_entity_poly.type
_entity_poly.pdbx_seq_one_letter_code
_entity_poly.pdbx_strand_id
1 'polypeptide(L)'
;MEPETTTIGLPENAYKELKEGEEYSPVMDRAKAYPEVTPWSVGWGLVMSVLFSAAAAYSGLKIGQVFEAAIPIAILAVGLSTAFRRKGALGQNVIIQSIGACSGVIVAGAIFTIPALYILDLPASFYQVFFASALGGFLGILFMIPFRKYFVKDMHGKLPF
;
A
#
# COMPACT_ATOMS: atom_id res chain seq x y z
N MET A 1 -30.94 -21.41 2.21
CA MET A 1 -29.79 -20.90 2.98
C MET A 1 -28.77 -22.01 2.99
N GLU A 2 -27.95 -22.08 1.94
CA GLU A 2 -26.86 -23.06 1.89
C GLU A 2 -25.72 -22.56 2.80
N PRO A 3 -25.07 -23.46 3.55
CA PRO A 3 -24.04 -23.08 4.49
C PRO A 3 -22.82 -22.54 3.73
N GLU A 4 -22.37 -21.32 4.08
CA GLU A 4 -21.06 -20.82 3.67
C GLU A 4 -20.00 -21.78 4.22
N THR A 5 -19.54 -22.68 3.35
CA THR A 5 -18.32 -23.44 3.58
C THR A 5 -17.20 -22.41 3.69
N THR A 6 -16.74 -22.18 4.91
CA THR A 6 -15.47 -21.51 5.21
C THR A 6 -14.33 -22.37 4.66
N THR A 7 -14.14 -22.36 3.34
CA THR A 7 -12.87 -22.71 2.72
C THR A 7 -11.89 -21.63 3.15
N ILE A 8 -10.89 -22.03 3.94
CA ILE A 8 -9.73 -21.20 4.28
C ILE A 8 -8.91 -21.06 2.99
N GLY A 9 -9.36 -20.21 2.07
CA GLY A 9 -8.75 -20.04 0.76
C GLY A 9 -9.65 -19.30 -0.23
N LEU A 10 -9.02 -18.56 -1.13
CA LEU A 10 -9.70 -18.00 -2.31
C LEU A 10 -10.17 -19.14 -3.21
N PRO A 11 -11.30 -18.97 -3.94
CA PRO A 11 -11.78 -19.98 -4.87
C PRO A 11 -10.74 -20.27 -5.97
N GLU A 12 -10.73 -21.49 -6.53
CA GLU A 12 -9.66 -21.93 -7.45
C GLU A 12 -9.55 -21.07 -8.72
N ASN A 13 -10.66 -20.45 -9.13
CA ASN A 13 -10.72 -19.48 -10.24
C ASN A 13 -10.02 -18.14 -9.93
N ALA A 14 -9.58 -17.90 -8.69
CA ALA A 14 -8.79 -16.73 -8.32
C ALA A 14 -7.33 -16.81 -8.81
N TYR A 15 -6.82 -18.02 -9.05
CA TYR A 15 -5.39 -18.25 -9.30
C TYR A 15 -5.08 -18.53 -10.77
N LYS A 16 -6.08 -18.51 -11.66
CA LYS A 16 -5.97 -18.85 -13.08
C LYS A 16 -6.69 -17.80 -13.92
N GLU A 17 -6.29 -17.68 -15.19
CA GLU A 17 -7.04 -16.88 -16.17
C GLU A 17 -8.46 -17.44 -16.28
N LEU A 18 -9.45 -16.55 -16.19
CA LEU A 18 -10.86 -16.90 -16.26
C LEU A 18 -11.16 -17.42 -17.66
N LYS A 19 -11.78 -18.59 -17.72
CA LYS A 19 -12.27 -19.13 -18.99
C LYS A 19 -13.47 -18.31 -19.47
N GLU A 20 -13.75 -18.40 -20.77
CA GLU A 20 -14.90 -17.73 -21.38
C GLU A 20 -16.20 -18.12 -20.66
N GLY A 21 -16.77 -17.20 -19.88
CA GLY A 21 -18.00 -17.41 -19.08
C GLY A 21 -17.81 -17.69 -17.58
N GLU A 22 -16.57 -17.78 -17.05
CA GLU A 22 -16.32 -17.87 -15.61
C GLU A 22 -16.31 -16.48 -14.96
N GLU A 23 -17.15 -16.24 -13.95
CA GLU A 23 -17.13 -15.02 -13.14
C GLU A 23 -16.40 -15.24 -11.81
N TYR A 24 -15.48 -14.33 -11.47
CA TYR A 24 -14.79 -14.31 -10.19
C TYR A 24 -15.59 -13.49 -9.15
N SER A 25 -15.95 -14.12 -8.03
CA SER A 25 -16.56 -13.44 -6.89
C SER A 25 -15.47 -12.99 -5.89
N PRO A 26 -15.27 -11.68 -5.69
CA PRO A 26 -14.24 -11.17 -4.78
C PRO A 26 -14.62 -11.35 -3.30
N VAL A 27 -13.60 -11.46 -2.43
CA VAL A 27 -13.78 -11.59 -0.96
C VAL A 27 -14.53 -10.41 -0.34
N MET A 28 -14.38 -9.22 -0.94
CA MET A 28 -15.21 -8.05 -0.62
C MET A 28 -16.17 -7.81 -1.77
N ASP A 29 -17.46 -8.03 -1.53
CA ASP A 29 -18.52 -7.89 -2.53
C ASP A 29 -18.69 -6.43 -2.95
N ARG A 30 -18.74 -6.17 -4.26
CA ARG A 30 -18.96 -4.82 -4.82
C ARG A 30 -20.32 -4.26 -4.43
N ALA A 31 -21.32 -5.11 -4.18
CA ALA A 31 -22.67 -4.70 -3.79
C ALA A 31 -22.77 -4.26 -2.32
N LYS A 32 -21.78 -4.60 -1.48
CA LYS A 32 -21.79 -4.29 -0.05
C LYS A 32 -20.87 -3.12 0.25
N ALA A 33 -21.39 -2.11 0.93
CA ALA A 33 -20.58 -1.00 1.41
C ALA A 33 -19.77 -1.42 2.65
N TYR A 34 -18.45 -1.47 2.51
CA TYR A 34 -17.53 -1.72 3.62
C TYR A 34 -16.97 -0.38 4.14
N PRO A 35 -16.90 -0.17 5.46
CA PRO A 35 -16.25 1.01 6.05
C PRO A 35 -14.73 0.83 6.00
N GLU A 36 -14.13 1.01 4.82
CA GLU A 36 -12.69 0.88 4.58
C GLU A 36 -11.93 2.13 5.03
N VAL A 37 -12.41 3.31 4.61
CA VAL A 37 -11.85 4.61 4.95
C VAL A 37 -12.57 5.15 6.18
N THR A 38 -11.94 4.97 7.34
CA THR A 38 -12.47 5.42 8.63
C THR A 38 -11.40 6.24 9.36
N PRO A 39 -11.77 7.08 10.34
CA PRO A 39 -10.78 7.77 11.16
C PRO A 39 -9.77 6.82 11.81
N TRP A 40 -10.20 5.59 12.10
CA TRP A 40 -9.33 4.52 12.59
C TRP A 40 -8.27 4.11 11.56
N SER A 41 -8.68 3.73 10.34
CA SER A 41 -7.75 3.26 9.32
C SER A 41 -6.82 4.36 8.81
N VAL A 42 -7.35 5.58 8.65
CA VAL A 42 -6.54 6.74 8.28
C VAL A 42 -5.57 7.12 9.40
N GLY A 43 -6.04 7.17 10.66
CA GLY A 43 -5.21 7.52 11.81
C GLY A 43 -4.04 6.55 11.99
N TRP A 44 -4.31 5.24 12.03
CA TRP A 44 -3.26 4.24 12.14
C TRP A 44 -2.36 4.17 10.91
N GLY A 45 -2.92 4.36 9.71
CA GLY A 45 -2.13 4.46 8.48
C GLY A 45 -1.11 5.60 8.54
N LEU A 46 -1.53 6.80 8.98
CA LEU A 46 -0.63 7.96 9.13
C LEU A 46 0.45 7.73 10.19
N VAL A 47 0.09 7.16 11.34
CA VAL A 47 1.05 6.81 12.41
C VAL A 47 2.10 5.84 11.88
N MET A 48 1.68 4.77 11.19
CA MET A 48 2.60 3.81 10.58
C MET A 48 3.46 4.46 9.50
N SER A 49 2.89 5.32 8.67
CA SER A 49 3.61 6.03 7.62
C SER A 49 4.74 6.89 8.18
N VAL A 50 4.50 7.67 9.23
CA VAL A 50 5.55 8.49 9.88
C VAL A 50 6.61 7.60 10.53
N LEU A 51 6.21 6.59 11.29
CA LEU A 51 7.12 5.69 12.00
C LEU A 51 8.04 4.95 11.03
N PHE A 52 7.46 4.32 10.00
CA PHE A 52 8.23 3.57 9.02
C PHE A 52 8.97 4.45 8.04
N SER A 53 8.54 5.70 7.79
CA SER A 53 9.36 6.68 7.06
C SER A 53 10.68 6.94 7.78
N ALA A 54 10.62 7.22 9.08
CA ALA A 54 11.81 7.47 9.89
C ALA A 54 12.71 6.23 9.95
N ALA A 55 12.13 5.04 10.16
CA ALA A 55 12.87 3.79 10.20
C ALA A 55 13.55 3.47 8.85
N ALA A 56 12.83 3.62 7.74
CA ALA A 56 13.36 3.38 6.40
C ALA A 56 14.46 4.40 6.03
N ALA A 57 14.28 5.67 6.40
CA ALA A 57 15.27 6.72 6.11
C ALA A 57 16.56 6.48 6.90
N TYR A 58 16.43 6.15 8.19
CA TYR A 58 17.57 5.81 9.04
C TYR A 58 18.30 4.55 8.53
N SER A 59 17.56 3.48 8.23
CA SER A 59 18.15 2.25 7.69
C SER A 59 18.83 2.50 6.34
N GLY A 60 18.16 3.21 5.43
CA GLY A 60 18.69 3.51 4.10
C GLY A 60 19.95 4.36 4.16
N LEU A 61 19.97 5.42 4.97
CA LEU A 61 21.12 6.33 5.06
C LEU A 61 22.28 5.76 5.87
N LYS A 62 22.01 4.99 6.94
CA LYS A 62 23.06 4.51 7.85
C LYS A 62 23.54 3.10 7.51
N ILE A 63 22.63 2.20 7.16
CA ILE A 63 22.91 0.77 6.91
C ILE A 63 23.09 0.53 5.41
N GLY A 64 22.59 1.42 4.55
CA GLY A 64 22.67 1.29 3.09
C GLY A 64 21.67 0.28 2.51
N GLN A 65 20.77 -0.26 3.33
CA GLN A 65 19.75 -1.22 2.93
C GLN A 65 18.38 -0.77 3.45
N VAL A 66 17.37 -0.89 2.59
CA VAL A 66 15.96 -0.62 2.92
C VAL A 66 15.22 -1.95 2.98
N PHE A 67 14.36 -2.11 3.97
CA PHE A 67 13.53 -3.30 4.14
C PHE A 67 12.10 -3.02 3.64
N GLU A 68 11.37 -4.09 3.33
CA GLU A 68 9.98 -3.99 2.87
C GLU A 68 9.05 -3.64 4.02
N ALA A 69 8.61 -2.38 4.10
CA ALA A 69 7.78 -1.88 5.18
C ALA A 69 6.32 -2.38 5.10
N ALA A 70 5.82 -2.78 3.93
CA ALA A 70 4.44 -3.22 3.78
C ALA A 70 4.11 -4.48 4.58
N ILE A 71 5.07 -5.41 4.70
CA ILE A 71 4.91 -6.67 5.45
C ILE A 71 4.69 -6.42 6.95
N PRO A 72 5.62 -5.75 7.68
CA PRO A 72 5.44 -5.50 9.10
C PRO A 72 4.24 -4.60 9.38
N ILE A 73 3.94 -3.62 8.52
CA ILE A 73 2.75 -2.77 8.69
C ILE A 73 1.47 -3.61 8.56
N ALA A 74 1.39 -4.54 7.61
CA ALA A 74 0.25 -5.43 7.48
C ALA A 74 0.05 -6.30 8.73
N ILE A 75 1.14 -6.89 9.25
CA ILE A 75 1.13 -7.68 10.49
C ILE A 75 0.62 -6.83 11.66
N LEU A 76 1.12 -5.59 11.79
CA LEU A 76 0.70 -4.67 12.84
C LEU A 76 -0.78 -4.26 12.67
N ALA A 77 -1.23 -3.98 11.46
CA ALA A 77 -2.63 -3.62 11.19
C ALA A 77 -3.58 -4.77 11.58
N VAL A 78 -3.26 -6.00 11.19
CA VAL A 78 -4.03 -7.20 11.55
C VAL A 78 -3.97 -7.43 13.07
N GLY A 79 -2.79 -7.38 13.68
CA GLY A 79 -2.60 -7.54 15.12
C GLY A 79 -3.39 -6.51 15.93
N LEU A 80 -3.36 -5.25 15.50
CA LEU A 80 -4.09 -4.17 16.12
C LEU A 80 -5.61 -4.35 15.98
N SER A 81 -6.11 -4.67 14.79
CA SER A 81 -7.53 -4.94 14.59
C SER A 81 -8.04 -6.12 15.45
N THR A 82 -7.18 -7.13 15.64
CA THR A 82 -7.45 -8.31 16.47
C THR A 82 -7.47 -7.94 17.96
N ALA A 83 -6.48 -7.18 18.44
CA ALA A 83 -6.40 -6.71 19.82
C ALA A 83 -7.60 -5.85 20.21
N PHE A 84 -8.08 -5.00 19.30
CA PHE A 84 -9.26 -4.16 19.49
C PHE A 84 -10.59 -4.87 19.13
N ARG A 85 -10.57 -6.18 18.85
CA ARG A 85 -11.74 -7.02 18.52
C ARG A 85 -12.66 -6.42 17.44
N ARG A 86 -12.06 -5.78 16.43
CA ARG A 86 -12.81 -5.11 15.34
C ARG A 86 -13.37 -6.16 14.37
N LYS A 87 -14.70 -6.23 14.26
CA LYS A 87 -15.38 -7.09 13.26
C LYS A 87 -15.29 -6.45 11.87
N GLY A 88 -14.99 -7.24 10.84
CA GLY A 88 -14.95 -6.75 9.44
C GLY A 88 -13.78 -5.79 9.14
N ALA A 89 -12.66 -5.92 9.85
CA ALA A 89 -11.53 -5.00 9.74
C ALA A 89 -10.65 -5.18 8.49
N LEU A 90 -10.95 -6.15 7.61
CA LEU A 90 -10.11 -6.47 6.45
C LEU A 90 -9.83 -5.24 5.59
N GLY A 91 -10.88 -4.52 5.16
CA GLY A 91 -10.72 -3.30 4.37
C GLY A 91 -9.97 -2.19 5.10
N GLN A 92 -10.20 -2.03 6.41
CA GLN A 92 -9.47 -1.05 7.23
C GLN A 92 -7.98 -1.39 7.33
N ASN A 93 -7.64 -2.67 7.46
CA ASN A 93 -6.26 -3.14 7.54
C ASN A 93 -5.53 -2.91 6.20
N VAL A 94 -6.21 -3.15 5.08
CA VAL A 94 -5.66 -2.85 3.74
C VAL A 94 -5.41 -1.35 3.56
N ILE A 95 -6.30 -0.49 4.05
CA ILE A 95 -6.09 0.96 4.01
C ILE A 95 -4.91 1.39 4.91
N ILE A 96 -4.81 0.86 6.14
CA ILE A 96 -3.67 1.12 7.03
C ILE A 96 -2.36 0.71 6.34
N GLN A 97 -2.33 -0.49 5.76
CA GLN A 97 -1.17 -1.00 5.02
C GLN A 97 -0.84 -0.12 3.82
N SER A 98 -1.82 0.27 3.02
CA SER A 98 -1.61 1.06 1.80
C SER A 98 -1.02 2.44 2.14
N ILE A 99 -1.60 3.15 3.10
CA ILE A 99 -1.09 4.46 3.55
C ILE A 99 0.31 4.31 4.15
N GLY A 100 0.50 3.30 5.00
CA GLY A 100 1.77 3.02 5.63
C GLY A 100 2.86 2.69 4.61
N ALA A 101 2.59 1.80 3.65
CA ALA A 101 3.55 1.35 2.65
C ALA A 101 4.06 2.46 1.72
N CYS A 102 3.27 3.52 1.51
CA CYS A 102 3.73 4.71 0.78
C CYS A 102 4.99 5.35 1.41
N SER A 103 5.25 5.15 2.71
CA SER A 103 6.45 5.65 3.37
C SER A 103 7.73 5.17 2.70
N GLY A 104 7.79 3.88 2.36
CA GLY A 104 8.98 3.25 1.79
C GLY A 104 9.34 3.83 0.42
N VAL A 105 8.33 4.06 -0.43
CA VAL A 105 8.52 4.57 -1.80
C VAL A 105 9.04 6.02 -1.78
N ILE A 106 8.46 6.88 -0.95
CA ILE A 106 8.87 8.28 -0.83
C ILE A 106 10.29 8.38 -0.28
N VAL A 107 10.58 7.62 0.78
CA VAL A 107 11.91 7.59 1.41
C VAL A 107 12.95 7.06 0.44
N ALA A 108 12.66 5.98 -0.30
CA ALA A 108 13.59 5.41 -1.28
C ALA A 108 14.03 6.48 -2.32
N GLY A 109 13.11 7.29 -2.83
CA GLY A 109 13.46 8.40 -3.72
C GLY A 109 14.35 9.45 -3.04
N ALA A 110 14.03 9.83 -1.81
CA ALA A 110 14.76 10.86 -1.07
C ALA A 110 16.17 10.42 -0.65
N ILE A 111 16.36 9.18 -0.17
CA ILE A 111 17.65 8.69 0.33
C ILE A 111 18.71 8.53 -0.76
N PHE A 112 18.33 8.38 -2.03
CA PHE A 112 19.29 8.38 -3.15
C PHE A 112 19.56 9.79 -3.65
N THR A 113 18.55 10.64 -3.67
CA THR A 113 18.65 11.98 -4.25
C THR A 113 19.41 12.94 -3.33
N ILE A 114 19.12 12.95 -2.02
CA ILE A 114 19.72 13.92 -1.09
C ILE A 114 21.24 13.71 -0.99
N PRO A 115 21.76 12.50 -0.70
CA PRO A 115 23.21 12.30 -0.64
C PRO A 115 23.92 12.62 -1.96
N ALA A 116 23.30 12.31 -3.11
CA ALA A 116 23.88 12.64 -4.41
C ALA A 116 24.05 14.16 -4.61
N LEU A 117 23.08 14.98 -4.19
CA LEU A 117 23.19 16.44 -4.24
C LEU A 117 24.35 16.95 -3.37
N TYR A 118 24.52 16.39 -2.17
CA TYR A 118 25.62 16.75 -1.27
C TYR A 118 26.99 16.32 -1.82
N ILE A 119 27.11 15.14 -2.43
CA ILE A 119 28.35 14.67 -3.05
C ILE A 119 28.77 15.57 -4.23
N LEU A 120 27.80 16.11 -4.97
CA LEU A 120 28.03 17.00 -6.11
C LEU A 120 28.23 18.48 -5.72
N ASP A 121 28.26 18.78 -4.42
CA ASP A 121 28.39 20.13 -3.86
C ASP A 121 27.33 21.13 -4.41
N LEU A 122 26.14 20.61 -4.70
CA LEU A 122 25.01 21.39 -5.18
C LEU A 122 24.23 21.98 -3.98
N PRO A 123 23.74 23.23 -4.08
CA PRO A 123 22.97 23.86 -3.01
C PRO A 123 21.62 23.16 -2.83
N ALA A 124 21.53 22.23 -1.89
CA ALA A 124 20.29 21.53 -1.55
C ALA A 124 19.55 22.28 -0.43
N SER A 125 18.82 23.35 -0.79
CA SER A 125 17.95 24.04 0.17
C SER A 125 16.79 23.13 0.59
N PHE A 126 16.39 23.21 1.87
CA PHE A 126 15.25 22.45 2.41
C PHE A 126 14.01 22.57 1.52
N TYR A 127 13.68 23.78 1.08
CA TYR A 127 12.51 24.02 0.24
C TYR A 127 12.63 23.34 -1.13
N GLN A 128 13.82 23.31 -1.72
CA GLN A 128 14.03 22.65 -3.01
C GLN A 128 13.84 21.13 -2.89
N VAL A 129 14.41 20.51 -1.84
CA VAL A 129 14.24 19.08 -1.56
C VAL A 129 12.78 18.76 -1.24
N PHE A 130 12.11 19.62 -0.47
CA PHE A 130 10.72 19.48 -0.11
C PHE A 130 9.81 19.53 -1.35
N PHE A 131 9.92 20.58 -2.18
CA PHE A 131 9.11 20.71 -3.38
C PHE A 131 9.43 19.63 -4.42
N ALA A 132 10.69 19.24 -4.59
CA ALA A 132 11.06 18.14 -5.47
C ALA A 132 10.43 16.82 -5.02
N SER A 133 10.51 16.49 -3.73
CA SER A 133 9.88 15.29 -3.15
C SER A 133 8.36 15.34 -3.27
N ALA A 134 7.74 16.50 -3.03
CA ALA A 134 6.30 16.69 -3.15
C ALA A 134 5.83 16.50 -4.60
N LEU A 135 6.51 17.13 -5.57
CA LEU A 135 6.23 16.96 -6.99
C LEU A 135 6.40 15.51 -7.43
N GLY A 136 7.43 14.81 -6.96
CA GLY A 136 7.62 13.38 -7.19
C GLY A 136 6.45 12.54 -6.66
N GLY A 137 5.95 12.86 -5.46
CA GLY A 137 4.76 12.25 -4.89
C GLY A 137 3.50 12.48 -5.74
N PHE A 138 3.26 13.72 -6.16
CA PHE A 138 2.15 14.06 -7.06
C PHE A 138 2.25 13.34 -8.41
N LEU A 139 3.45 13.27 -8.98
CA LEU A 139 3.71 12.58 -10.24
C LEU A 139 3.46 11.07 -10.10
N GLY A 140 3.82 10.48 -8.97
CA GLY A 140 3.50 9.08 -8.65
C GLY A 140 2.00 8.81 -8.63
N ILE A 141 1.21 9.70 -8.01
CA ILE A 141 -0.26 9.61 -8.02
C ILE A 141 -0.80 9.76 -9.45
N LEU A 142 -0.26 10.69 -10.25
CA LEU A 142 -0.66 10.89 -11.64
C LEU A 142 -0.47 9.62 -12.47
N PHE A 143 0.69 8.95 -12.35
CA PHE A 143 0.96 7.70 -13.07
C PHE A 143 0.18 6.49 -12.53
N MET A 144 -0.27 6.52 -11.27
CA MET A 144 -1.13 5.47 -10.71
C MET A 144 -2.47 5.36 -11.46
N ILE A 145 -3.00 6.48 -11.96
CA ILE A 145 -4.32 6.54 -12.64
C ILE A 145 -4.36 5.66 -13.91
N PRO A 146 -3.47 5.83 -14.91
CA PRO A 146 -3.47 4.98 -16.10
C PRO A 146 -3.12 3.52 -15.79
N PHE A 147 -2.16 3.27 -14.88
CA PHE A 147 -1.80 1.91 -14.50
C PHE A 147 -2.96 1.17 -13.85
N ARG A 148 -3.72 1.83 -12.97
CA ARG A 148 -4.91 1.22 -12.37
C ARG A 148 -5.92 0.80 -13.43
N LYS A 149 -6.17 1.64 -14.44
CA LYS A 149 -7.09 1.30 -15.53
C LYS A 149 -6.60 0.06 -16.30
N TYR A 150 -5.33 0.06 -16.70
CA TYR A 150 -4.75 -1.05 -17.46
C TYR A 150 -4.79 -2.38 -16.69
N PHE A 151 -4.31 -2.38 -15.45
CA PHE A 151 -4.21 -3.62 -14.66
C PHE A 151 -5.55 -4.13 -14.14
N VAL A 152 -6.47 -3.23 -13.74
CA VAL A 152 -7.72 -3.64 -13.06
C VAL A 152 -8.89 -3.79 -14.04
N LYS A 153 -8.96 -2.95 -15.08
CA LYS A 153 -10.08 -2.98 -16.03
C LYS A 153 -9.75 -3.79 -17.28
N ASP A 154 -8.66 -3.45 -17.94
CA ASP A 154 -8.36 -4.00 -19.27
C ASP A 154 -7.77 -5.43 -19.18
N MET A 155 -7.07 -5.74 -18.10
CA MET A 155 -6.52 -7.07 -17.80
C MET A 155 -7.39 -7.93 -16.86
N HIS A 156 -8.62 -7.50 -16.58
CA HIS A 156 -9.53 -8.25 -15.72
C HIS A 156 -9.79 -9.65 -16.29
N GLY A 157 -9.59 -10.68 -15.47
CA GLY A 157 -9.74 -12.09 -15.85
C GLY A 157 -8.51 -12.71 -16.50
N LYS A 158 -7.53 -11.92 -16.96
CA LYS A 158 -6.24 -12.43 -17.46
C LYS A 158 -5.17 -12.53 -16.38
N LEU A 159 -5.23 -11.62 -15.42
CA LEU A 159 -4.32 -11.58 -14.28
C LEU A 159 -5.06 -12.08 -13.02
N PRO A 160 -4.35 -12.72 -12.07
CA PRO A 160 -4.95 -13.30 -10.86
C PRO A 160 -5.34 -12.23 -9.80
N PHE A 161 -5.76 -11.04 -10.23
CA PHE A 161 -6.15 -9.91 -9.39
C PHE A 161 -7.22 -9.01 -10.05
#